data_AF-A0A359M230-F1
#
_entry.id   AF-A0A359M230-F1
#
_cell.length_a   1.000
_cell.length_b   1.000
_cell.length_c   1.000
_cell.angle_alpha   90.00
_cell.angle_beta   90.00
_cell.angle_gamma   90.00
#
_symmetry.space_group_name_H-M   'P 1'
#
loop_
_entity.id
_entity.type
_entity.pdbx_description
1 polymer ?
#
loop_
_entity_poly.entity_id
_entity_poly.type
_entity_poly.pdbx_seq_one_letter_code
_entity_poly.pdbx_strand_id
1 'polypeptide(L)'
;MLDIDGTLRFLALDKALINNDGYWTRASDYSIYLDVKGKFHLIPHDANETLRELEGPGRFGRGGGGGGDGLELDPFAGAEEARKALLHRLLAVPALRARYLTYVRDIAAKWLDWEKLGKIAREYQSLIAADVAADTRKLYPTEAFTRGIAGETAPPSGGFRGPMGPATLSLKQFADGRRKYLLNYKEPEK
;
A
#
# COMPACT_ATOMS: atom_id res chain seq x y z
N MET A 1 -3.03 27.46 -0.54
CA MET A 1 -3.26 26.79 0.77
C MET A 1 -3.41 25.28 0.54
N LEU A 2 -2.94 24.39 1.43
CA LEU A 2 -3.01 22.92 1.21
C LEU A 2 -4.37 22.33 1.66
N ASP A 3 -4.89 21.37 0.92
CA ASP A 3 -6.02 20.53 1.36
C ASP A 3 -5.62 19.50 2.41
N ILE A 4 -5.66 19.91 3.67
CA ILE A 4 -5.23 19.04 4.78
C ILE A 4 -6.06 17.76 4.86
N ASP A 5 -7.38 17.77 4.65
CA ASP A 5 -8.19 16.55 4.72
C ASP A 5 -7.82 15.56 3.61
N GLY A 6 -7.80 16.06 2.37
CA GLY A 6 -7.39 15.29 1.20
C GLY A 6 -5.97 14.74 1.32
N THR A 7 -5.02 15.53 1.84
CA THR A 7 -3.65 15.09 2.07
C THR A 7 -3.56 13.99 3.12
N LEU A 8 -4.31 14.06 4.23
CA LEU A 8 -4.29 12.97 5.22
C LEU A 8 -4.88 11.67 4.65
N ARG A 9 -5.92 11.75 3.81
CA ARG A 9 -6.48 10.57 3.11
C ARG A 9 -5.48 9.99 2.11
N PHE A 10 -4.79 10.84 1.36
CA PHE A 10 -3.71 10.44 0.46
C PHE A 10 -2.61 9.67 1.21
N LEU A 11 -2.11 10.23 2.31
CA LEU A 11 -1.09 9.56 3.14
C LEU A 11 -1.62 8.25 3.74
N ALA A 12 -2.89 8.21 4.14
CA ALA A 12 -3.52 7.00 4.68
C ALA A 12 -3.62 5.91 3.62
N LEU A 13 -3.94 6.25 2.37
CA LEU A 13 -3.96 5.31 1.24
C LEU A 13 -2.57 4.75 0.97
N ASP A 14 -1.57 5.62 0.85
CA ASP A 14 -0.16 5.29 0.63
C ASP A 14 0.37 4.28 1.67
N LYS A 15 0.02 4.49 2.94
CA LYS A 15 0.43 3.62 4.06
C LYS A 15 -0.41 2.37 4.22
N ALA A 16 -1.74 2.47 4.13
CA ALA A 16 -2.62 1.34 4.34
C ALA A 16 -2.41 0.26 3.27
N LEU A 17 -2.19 0.67 2.02
CA LEU A 17 -1.99 -0.23 0.88
C LEU A 17 -0.54 -0.61 0.61
N ILE A 18 0.41 -0.11 1.43
CA ILE A 18 1.86 -0.32 1.25
C ILE A 18 2.29 0.04 -0.16
N ASN A 19 2.23 1.33 -0.52
CA ASN A 19 2.82 1.78 -1.77
C ASN A 19 4.35 1.77 -1.66
N ASN A 20 5.03 0.89 -2.39
CA ASN A 20 6.47 0.68 -2.24
C ASN A 20 7.35 1.69 -2.98
N ASP A 21 6.78 2.47 -3.90
CA ASP A 21 7.47 3.57 -4.60
C ASP A 21 6.80 4.93 -4.43
N GLY A 22 5.62 4.98 -3.79
CA GLY A 22 4.90 6.23 -3.53
C GLY A 22 5.56 7.25 -2.58
N TYR A 23 4.71 8.08 -1.96
CA TYR A 23 5.17 9.26 -1.24
C TYR A 23 6.17 8.93 -0.13
N TRP A 24 5.86 7.91 0.68
CA TRP A 24 6.66 7.63 1.87
C TRP A 24 8.03 6.98 1.59
N THR A 25 8.20 6.32 0.43
CA THR A 25 9.46 5.67 0.06
C THR A 25 10.33 6.54 -0.82
N ARG A 26 9.79 7.04 -1.94
CA ARG A 26 10.56 7.76 -2.98
C ARG A 26 10.09 9.18 -3.23
N ALA A 27 9.06 9.64 -2.52
CA ALA A 27 8.40 10.91 -2.82
C ALA A 27 7.87 10.98 -4.27
N SER A 28 7.41 9.84 -4.78
CA SER A 28 6.89 9.63 -6.14
C SER A 28 5.38 9.34 -6.14
N ASP A 29 4.81 9.18 -7.33
CA ASP A 29 3.50 8.57 -7.61
C ASP A 29 2.30 9.37 -7.10
N TYR A 30 2.42 10.69 -7.27
CA TYR A 30 1.31 11.62 -7.10
C TYR A 30 1.49 12.84 -7.99
N SER A 31 0.36 13.48 -8.29
CA SER A 31 0.32 14.81 -8.89
C SER A 31 -0.15 15.85 -7.87
N ILE A 32 0.30 17.08 -8.06
CA ILE A 32 -0.17 18.24 -7.29
C ILE A 32 -1.05 19.09 -8.20
N TYR A 33 -2.29 19.33 -7.79
CA TYR A 33 -3.24 20.17 -8.51
C TYR A 33 -3.55 21.44 -7.70
N LEU A 34 -3.46 22.62 -8.32
CA LEU A 34 -3.93 23.88 -7.76
C LEU A 34 -5.33 24.17 -8.30
N ASP A 35 -6.33 24.14 -7.43
CA ASP A 35 -7.70 24.43 -7.85
C ASP A 35 -7.93 25.92 -8.13
N VAL A 36 -9.09 26.23 -8.75
CA VAL A 36 -9.50 27.60 -9.10
C VAL A 36 -9.70 28.51 -7.88
N LYS A 37 -9.67 27.97 -6.66
CA LYS A 37 -9.77 28.71 -5.38
C LYS A 37 -8.41 28.89 -4.72
N GLY A 38 -7.31 28.50 -5.36
CA GLY A 38 -5.95 28.61 -4.82
C GLY A 38 -5.59 27.53 -3.78
N LYS A 39 -6.29 26.39 -3.79
CA LYS A 39 -6.06 25.25 -2.90
C LYS A 39 -5.28 24.15 -3.61
N PHE A 40 -4.21 23.66 -2.98
CA PHE A 40 -3.41 22.55 -3.49
C PHE A 40 -3.99 21.20 -3.03
N HIS A 41 -4.07 20.25 -3.95
CA HIS A 41 -4.55 18.88 -3.75
C HIS A 41 -3.49 17.87 -4.17
N LEU A 42 -3.41 16.75 -3.45
CA LEU A 42 -2.61 15.59 -3.85
C LEU A 42 -3.52 14.57 -4.50
N ILE A 43 -3.10 14.06 -5.65
CA ILE A 43 -3.83 13.05 -6.40
C ILE A 43 -2.91 11.84 -6.56
N PRO A 44 -3.27 10.65 -6.03
CA PRO A 44 -2.50 9.44 -6.26
C PRO A 44 -2.34 9.16 -7.76
N HIS A 45 -1.16 8.69 -8.13
CA HIS A 45 -0.85 8.20 -9.47
C HIS A 45 -0.08 6.88 -9.32
N ASP A 46 0.04 6.11 -10.41
CA ASP A 46 0.91 4.92 -10.50
C ASP A 46 0.99 4.01 -9.25
N ALA A 47 -0.14 3.39 -8.88
CA ALA A 47 -0.26 2.60 -7.65
C ALA A 47 0.07 1.11 -7.87
N ASN A 48 0.88 0.76 -8.86
CA ASN A 48 1.16 -0.64 -9.24
C ASN A 48 2.02 -1.38 -8.22
N GLU A 49 2.80 -0.67 -7.38
CA GLU A 49 3.60 -1.30 -6.31
C GLU A 49 2.89 -1.35 -4.94
N THR A 50 1.54 -1.29 -4.95
CA THR A 50 0.69 -1.49 -3.78
C THR A 50 0.22 -2.94 -3.63
N LEU A 51 -0.49 -3.24 -2.54
CA LEU A 51 -1.17 -4.52 -2.30
C LEU A 51 -0.24 -5.74 -2.24
N ARG A 52 1.00 -5.50 -1.80
CA ARG A 52 2.04 -6.51 -1.60
C ARG A 52 2.89 -6.17 -0.39
N GLU A 53 3.77 -7.08 -0.03
CA GLU A 53 4.68 -6.89 1.10
C GLU A 53 5.60 -5.68 0.91
N LEU A 54 6.12 -5.19 2.03
CA LEU A 54 7.10 -4.14 2.08
C LEU A 54 8.38 -4.51 1.33
N GLU A 55 8.76 -3.69 0.36
CA GLU A 55 9.99 -3.81 -0.42
C GLU A 55 10.99 -2.68 -0.13
N GLY A 56 12.26 -2.92 -0.47
CA GLY A 56 13.30 -1.89 -0.41
C GLY A 56 13.78 -1.55 1.01
N PRO A 57 14.33 -0.33 1.23
CA PRO A 57 14.99 0.06 2.48
C PRO A 57 14.12 -0.05 3.73
N GLY A 58 12.79 -0.19 3.60
CA GLY A 58 11.88 -0.46 4.71
C GLY A 58 12.06 -1.84 5.35
N ARG A 59 12.69 -2.80 4.66
CA ARG A 59 13.07 -4.11 5.21
C ARG A 59 14.40 -4.10 5.97
N PHE A 60 15.21 -3.04 5.81
CA PHE A 60 16.58 -2.91 6.32
C PHE A 60 16.87 -1.54 6.95
N GLY A 61 15.82 -0.81 7.35
CA GLY A 61 15.95 0.48 8.02
C GLY A 61 16.73 0.32 9.32
N ARG A 62 17.85 1.05 9.42
CA ARG A 62 18.83 1.05 10.51
C ARG A 62 18.18 1.44 11.85
N GLY A 63 17.63 0.45 12.55
CA GLY A 63 17.09 0.60 13.90
C GLY A 63 15.97 -0.41 14.18
N GLY A 64 16.33 -1.55 14.77
CA GLY A 64 15.38 -2.47 15.39
C GLY A 64 15.33 -3.85 14.75
N GLY A 65 15.98 -4.81 15.40
CA GLY A 65 15.68 -6.22 15.16
C GLY A 65 14.22 -6.52 15.46
N GLY A 66 13.60 -7.35 14.62
CA GLY A 66 12.25 -7.82 14.84
C GLY A 66 11.71 -8.43 13.56
N GLY A 67 11.54 -9.75 13.53
CA GLY A 67 10.85 -10.49 12.48
C GLY A 67 9.36 -10.13 12.43
N GLY A 68 9.05 -8.93 11.95
CA GLY A 68 7.70 -8.53 11.55
C GLY A 68 7.37 -9.11 10.17
N ASP A 69 6.13 -9.57 10.02
CA ASP A 69 5.56 -9.97 8.74
C ASP A 69 5.63 -8.78 7.77
N GLY A 70 5.90 -9.02 6.47
CA GLY A 70 6.10 -7.96 5.46
C GLY A 70 4.91 -7.02 5.26
N LEU A 71 3.80 -7.32 5.94
CA LEU A 71 2.54 -6.59 5.97
C LEU A 71 2.41 -5.60 7.14
N GLU A 72 3.37 -5.56 8.06
CA GLU A 72 3.29 -4.78 9.31
C GLU A 72 3.98 -3.40 9.23
N LEU A 73 3.87 -2.71 8.09
CA LEU A 73 4.35 -1.33 7.95
C LEU A 73 3.64 -0.40 8.94
N ASP A 74 4.40 0.20 9.86
CA ASP A 74 3.91 1.19 10.82
C ASP A 74 3.21 2.37 10.10
N PRO A 75 1.93 2.68 10.43
CA PRO A 75 1.23 3.85 9.91
C PRO A 75 2.00 5.16 10.07
N PHE A 76 2.88 5.29 11.06
CA PHE A 76 3.69 6.48 11.31
C PHE A 76 5.13 6.39 10.79
N ALA A 77 5.49 5.33 10.07
CA ALA A 77 6.82 5.20 9.49
C ALA A 77 7.19 6.42 8.63
N GLY A 78 8.27 7.12 9.01
CA GLY A 78 8.74 8.33 8.35
C GLY A 78 8.15 9.65 8.86
N ALA A 79 7.29 9.62 9.90
CA ALA A 79 6.77 10.84 10.52
C ALA A 79 7.85 11.66 11.26
N GLU A 80 8.93 11.03 11.70
CA GLU A 80 10.05 11.73 12.36
C GLU A 80 11.14 12.17 11.36
N GLU A 81 10.98 11.89 10.06
CA GLU A 81 11.94 12.25 9.02
C GLU A 81 11.60 13.61 8.39
N ALA A 82 12.38 14.65 8.68
CA ALA A 82 12.14 16.00 8.16
C ALA A 82 12.05 16.08 6.62
N ARG A 83 12.77 15.19 5.90
CA ARG A 83 12.71 15.09 4.43
C ARG A 83 11.35 14.62 3.88
N LYS A 84 10.52 13.96 4.71
CA LYS A 84 9.15 13.54 4.38
C LYS A 84 8.17 14.61 4.84
N ALA A 85 8.27 15.79 4.24
CA ALA A 85 7.70 17.03 4.76
C ALA A 85 6.21 16.94 5.17
N LEU A 86 5.36 16.28 4.39
CA LEU A 86 3.93 16.15 4.71
C LEU A 86 3.70 15.24 5.91
N LEU A 87 4.34 14.07 5.94
CA LEU A 87 4.27 13.17 7.10
C LEU A 87 4.78 13.88 8.35
N HIS A 88 5.97 14.50 8.24
CA HIS A 88 6.62 15.14 9.36
C HIS A 88 5.83 16.32 9.94
N ARG A 89 5.35 17.22 9.08
CA ARG A 89 4.69 18.45 9.54
C ARG A 89 3.25 18.21 9.96
N LEU A 90 2.52 17.34 9.25
CA LEU A 90 1.11 17.09 9.56
C LEU A 90 0.94 16.14 10.74
N LEU A 91 1.73 15.06 10.82
CA LEU A 91 1.57 14.05 11.88
C LEU A 91 2.26 14.43 13.21
N ALA A 92 2.99 15.55 13.24
CA ALA A 92 3.43 16.21 14.47
C ALA A 92 2.28 16.94 15.19
N VAL A 93 1.18 17.26 14.50
CA VAL A 93 0.01 17.90 15.12
C VAL A 93 -0.92 16.81 15.69
N PRO A 94 -1.15 16.74 17.02
CA PRO A 94 -1.87 15.62 17.64
C PRO A 94 -3.27 15.36 17.05
N ALA A 95 -4.02 16.43 16.78
CA ALA A 95 -5.35 16.32 16.18
C ALA A 95 -5.33 15.75 14.75
N LEU A 96 -4.33 16.12 13.93
CA LEU A 96 -4.18 15.59 12.58
C LEU A 96 -3.65 14.16 12.58
N ARG A 97 -2.75 13.83 13.52
CA ARG A 97 -2.26 12.46 13.75
C ARG A 97 -3.40 11.50 14.08
N ALA A 98 -4.27 11.90 15.02
CA ALA A 98 -5.45 11.12 15.38
C ALA A 98 -6.41 10.96 14.19
N ARG A 99 -6.68 12.04 13.45
CA ARG A 99 -7.55 12.02 12.25
C ARG A 99 -6.97 11.16 11.11
N TYR A 100 -5.67 11.21 10.90
CA TYR A 100 -4.99 10.33 9.95
C TYR A 100 -5.21 8.85 10.30
N LEU A 101 -5.04 8.49 11.57
CA LEU A 101 -5.20 7.12 12.02
C LEU A 101 -6.66 6.63 11.86
N THR A 102 -7.65 7.52 11.93
CA THR A 102 -9.05 7.13 11.64
C THR A 102 -9.24 6.78 10.17
N TYR A 103 -8.59 7.46 9.22
CA TYR A 103 -8.64 7.08 7.79
C TYR A 103 -7.93 5.76 7.52
N VAL A 104 -6.78 5.52 8.15
CA VAL A 104 -6.07 4.23 8.04
C VAL A 104 -6.97 3.08 8.52
N ARG A 105 -7.63 3.26 9.66
CA ARG A 105 -8.59 2.28 10.19
C ARG A 105 -9.84 2.13 9.30
N ASP A 106 -10.32 3.21 8.71
CA ASP A 106 -11.46 3.18 7.78
C ASP A 106 -11.15 2.34 6.54
N ILE A 107 -9.96 2.52 5.95
CA ILE A 107 -9.47 1.71 4.82
C ILE A 107 -9.38 0.23 5.22
N ALA A 108 -8.75 -0.06 6.37
CA ALA A 108 -8.62 -1.43 6.86
C ALA A 108 -9.99 -2.09 7.11
N ALA A 109 -10.91 -1.37 7.75
CA ALA A 109 -12.23 -1.91 8.12
C ALA A 109 -13.13 -2.11 6.90
N LYS A 110 -13.14 -1.17 5.95
CA LYS A 110 -14.15 -1.11 4.87
C LYS A 110 -13.65 -1.55 3.50
N TRP A 111 -12.34 -1.47 3.23
CA TRP A 111 -11.79 -1.67 1.89
C TRP A 111 -10.81 -2.84 1.80
N LEU A 112 -10.12 -3.18 2.90
CA LEU A 112 -9.36 -4.44 2.99
C LEU A 112 -10.22 -5.62 3.48
N ASP A 113 -11.53 -5.44 3.64
CA ASP A 113 -12.45 -6.56 3.87
C ASP A 113 -12.51 -7.45 2.63
N TRP A 114 -12.11 -8.71 2.76
CA TRP A 114 -12.03 -9.66 1.65
C TRP A 114 -13.37 -9.89 0.97
N GLU A 115 -14.49 -9.84 1.70
CA GLU A 115 -15.81 -10.01 1.11
C GLU A 115 -16.16 -8.90 0.12
N LYS A 116 -15.58 -7.72 0.28
CA LYS A 116 -15.72 -6.60 -0.65
C LYS A 116 -14.62 -6.60 -1.70
N LEU A 117 -13.36 -6.60 -1.26
CA LEU A 117 -12.21 -6.51 -2.16
C LEU A 117 -12.14 -7.71 -3.12
N GLY A 118 -12.40 -8.91 -2.61
CA GLY A 118 -12.39 -10.14 -3.39
C GLY A 118 -13.44 -10.17 -4.50
N LYS A 119 -14.61 -9.52 -4.31
CA LYS A 119 -15.63 -9.39 -5.36
C LYS A 119 -15.13 -8.51 -6.50
N ILE A 120 -14.62 -7.32 -6.17
CA ILE A 120 -14.04 -6.38 -7.15
C ILE A 120 -12.89 -7.04 -7.90
N ALA A 121 -11.99 -7.71 -7.18
CA ALA A 121 -10.81 -8.32 -7.77
C ALA A 121 -11.16 -9.47 -8.72
N ARG A 122 -12.16 -10.30 -8.39
CA ARG A 122 -12.64 -11.37 -9.28
C ARG A 122 -13.36 -10.84 -10.51
N GLU A 123 -14.14 -9.76 -10.36
CA GLU A 123 -14.77 -9.09 -11.49
C GLU A 123 -13.72 -8.61 -12.49
N TYR A 124 -12.71 -7.88 -12.01
CA TYR A 124 -11.61 -7.42 -12.86
C TYR A 124 -10.77 -8.57 -13.44
N GLN A 125 -10.47 -9.60 -12.64
CA GLN A 125 -9.76 -10.78 -13.12
C GLN A 125 -10.53 -11.45 -14.27
N SER A 126 -11.85 -11.59 -14.14
CA SER A 126 -12.69 -12.25 -15.14
C SER A 126 -12.75 -11.48 -16.46
N LEU A 127 -12.75 -10.14 -16.40
CA LEU A 127 -12.76 -9.27 -17.58
C LEU A 127 -11.53 -9.46 -18.47
N ILE A 128 -10.36 -9.79 -17.90
CA ILE A 128 -9.09 -9.87 -18.64
C ILE A 128 -8.50 -11.27 -18.72
N ALA A 129 -9.15 -12.28 -18.14
CA ALA A 129 -8.58 -13.63 -18.01
C ALA A 129 -8.22 -14.27 -19.35
N ALA A 130 -9.10 -14.15 -20.36
CA ALA A 130 -8.86 -14.70 -21.70
C ALA A 130 -7.69 -13.99 -22.40
N ASP A 131 -7.60 -12.66 -22.28
CA ASP A 131 -6.51 -11.87 -22.86
C ASP A 131 -5.17 -12.21 -22.22
N VAL A 132 -5.12 -12.36 -20.88
CA VAL A 132 -3.91 -12.80 -20.16
C VAL A 132 -3.49 -14.21 -20.57
N ALA A 133 -4.44 -15.13 -20.80
CA ALA A 133 -4.12 -16.46 -21.28
C ALA A 133 -3.49 -16.42 -22.69
N ALA A 134 -4.04 -15.60 -23.59
CA ALA A 134 -3.58 -15.45 -24.97
C ALA A 134 -2.28 -14.64 -25.12
N ASP A 135 -1.95 -13.75 -24.17
CA ASP A 135 -0.80 -12.86 -24.27
C ASP A 135 0.54 -13.62 -24.30
N THR A 136 1.31 -13.47 -25.36
CA THR A 136 2.64 -14.09 -25.51
C THR A 136 3.79 -13.20 -25.00
N ARG A 137 3.49 -12.01 -24.46
CA ARG A 137 4.46 -11.01 -23.96
C ARG A 137 4.33 -10.74 -22.45
N LYS A 138 3.45 -11.46 -21.75
CA LYS A 138 3.25 -11.34 -20.31
C LYS A 138 4.52 -11.62 -19.51
N LEU A 139 4.76 -10.80 -18.48
CA LEU A 139 5.90 -10.94 -17.55
C LEU A 139 5.73 -12.11 -16.57
N TYR A 140 4.49 -12.53 -16.35
CA TYR A 140 4.10 -13.57 -15.40
C TYR A 140 3.28 -14.64 -16.12
N PRO A 141 3.39 -15.92 -15.72
CA PRO A 141 2.60 -16.99 -16.32
C PRO A 141 1.12 -16.88 -15.92
N THR A 142 0.23 -17.45 -16.73
CA THR A 142 -1.23 -17.40 -16.49
C THR A 142 -1.62 -18.03 -15.16
N GLU A 143 -0.89 -19.05 -14.69
CA GLU A 143 -1.11 -19.68 -13.40
C GLU A 143 -0.84 -18.72 -12.23
N ALA A 144 0.14 -17.82 -12.37
CA ALA A 144 0.42 -16.79 -11.37
C ALA A 144 -0.71 -15.76 -11.32
N PHE A 145 -1.23 -15.35 -12.47
CA PHE A 145 -2.42 -14.48 -12.56
C PHE A 145 -3.64 -15.10 -11.88
N THR A 146 -3.92 -16.39 -12.13
CA THR A 146 -5.05 -17.10 -11.52
C THR A 146 -4.92 -17.20 -10.00
N ARG A 147 -3.73 -17.59 -9.51
CA ARG A 147 -3.47 -17.72 -8.07
C ARG A 147 -3.38 -16.38 -7.34
N GLY A 148 -3.00 -15.30 -8.02
CA GLY A 148 -2.75 -13.99 -7.42
C GLY A 148 -3.94 -13.38 -6.66
N ILE A 149 -5.17 -13.84 -6.89
CA ILE A 149 -6.36 -13.35 -6.17
C ILE A 149 -6.49 -13.98 -4.78
N ALA A 150 -6.55 -15.31 -4.68
CA ALA A 150 -6.86 -16.01 -3.43
C ALA A 150 -6.10 -17.33 -3.24
N GLY A 151 -5.07 -17.58 -4.05
CA GLY A 151 -4.21 -18.74 -3.91
C GLY A 151 -3.30 -18.66 -2.68
N GLU A 152 -2.68 -19.78 -2.37
CA GLU A 152 -1.63 -19.86 -1.35
C GLU A 152 -0.34 -19.18 -1.83
N THR A 153 0.51 -18.83 -0.88
CA THR A 153 1.84 -18.27 -1.15
C THR A 153 2.61 -19.21 -2.06
N ALA A 154 3.15 -18.66 -3.15
CA ALA A 154 3.95 -19.42 -4.10
C ALA A 154 5.38 -18.86 -4.15
N PRO A 155 6.38 -19.70 -4.48
CA PRO A 155 7.70 -19.20 -4.84
C PRO A 155 7.60 -18.22 -6.03
N PRO A 156 8.60 -17.33 -6.20
CA PRO A 156 8.62 -16.36 -7.30
C PRO A 156 8.44 -17.07 -8.65
N SER A 157 7.52 -16.56 -9.47
CA SER A 157 7.24 -17.09 -10.81
C SER A 157 7.17 -15.98 -11.85
N GLY A 158 8.33 -15.61 -12.42
CA GLY A 158 8.44 -14.56 -13.44
C GLY A 158 8.70 -13.16 -12.86
N GLY A 159 8.42 -12.13 -13.66
CA GLY A 159 8.67 -10.72 -13.32
C GLY A 159 10.13 -10.27 -13.44
N PHE A 160 10.37 -8.97 -13.21
CA PHE A 160 11.67 -8.33 -13.41
C PHE A 160 12.80 -8.89 -12.52
N ARG A 161 12.46 -9.49 -11.36
CA ARG A 161 13.44 -10.11 -10.44
C ARG A 161 13.64 -11.61 -10.67
N GLY A 162 12.87 -12.22 -11.57
CA GLY A 162 12.95 -13.64 -11.90
C GLY A 162 12.88 -14.55 -10.67
N PRO A 163 13.58 -15.71 -10.67
CA PRO A 163 13.53 -16.69 -9.57
C PRO A 163 14.18 -16.19 -8.26
N MET A 164 14.82 -15.02 -8.26
CA MET A 164 15.38 -14.37 -7.06
C MET A 164 14.39 -13.37 -6.44
N GLY A 165 13.17 -13.26 -6.97
CA GLY A 165 12.10 -12.46 -6.38
C GLY A 165 11.63 -13.02 -5.03
N PRO A 166 10.97 -12.19 -4.18
CA PRO A 166 10.29 -12.71 -3.01
C PRO A 166 9.14 -13.66 -3.39
N ALA A 167 8.74 -14.52 -2.46
CA ALA A 167 7.52 -15.28 -2.60
C ALA A 167 6.33 -14.32 -2.82
N THR A 168 5.38 -14.70 -3.66
CA THR A 168 4.26 -13.82 -4.01
C THR A 168 3.06 -14.18 -3.15
N LEU A 169 2.67 -13.28 -2.25
CA LEU A 169 1.39 -13.34 -1.57
C LEU A 169 0.24 -13.13 -2.57
N SER A 170 -0.89 -13.78 -2.33
CA SER A 170 -2.13 -13.39 -3.01
C SER A 170 -2.71 -12.11 -2.42
N LEU A 171 -3.56 -11.44 -3.20
CA LEU A 171 -4.30 -10.26 -2.78
C LEU A 171 -5.11 -10.52 -1.50
N LYS A 172 -5.68 -11.73 -1.36
CA LYS A 172 -6.38 -12.15 -0.14
C LYS A 172 -5.47 -12.15 1.07
N GLN A 173 -4.29 -12.77 0.96
CA GLN A 173 -3.34 -12.85 2.07
C GLN A 173 -2.85 -11.46 2.49
N PHE A 174 -2.54 -10.59 1.50
CA PHE A 174 -2.24 -9.19 1.78
C PHE A 174 -3.38 -8.51 2.52
N ALA A 175 -4.61 -8.60 1.99
CA ALA A 175 -5.78 -7.92 2.56
C ALA A 175 -6.05 -8.37 3.99
N ASP A 176 -6.10 -9.69 4.25
CA ASP A 176 -6.37 -10.24 5.57
C ASP A 176 -5.27 -9.89 6.57
N GLY A 177 -4.00 -10.07 6.20
CA GLY A 177 -2.86 -9.79 7.07
C GLY A 177 -2.73 -8.29 7.38
N ARG A 178 -2.78 -7.45 6.34
CA ARG A 178 -2.69 -5.99 6.50
C ARG A 178 -3.89 -5.43 7.28
N ARG A 179 -5.10 -5.92 7.02
CA ARG A 179 -6.31 -5.57 7.78
C ARG A 179 -6.16 -5.95 9.25
N LYS A 180 -5.73 -7.17 9.55
CA LYS A 180 -5.52 -7.64 10.92
C LYS A 180 -4.52 -6.74 11.65
N TYR A 181 -3.40 -6.41 11.03
CA TYR A 181 -2.40 -5.52 11.62
C TYR A 181 -2.98 -4.13 11.91
N LEU A 182 -3.57 -3.47 10.92
CA LEU A 182 -4.06 -2.08 11.05
C LEU A 182 -5.21 -1.93 12.04
N LEU A 183 -6.11 -2.92 12.14
CA LEU A 183 -7.20 -2.90 13.10
C LEU A 183 -6.75 -3.13 14.55
N ASN A 184 -5.65 -3.87 14.74
CA ASN A 184 -5.07 -4.12 16.07
C ASN A 184 -3.92 -3.17 16.41
N TYR A 185 -3.58 -2.24 15.51
CA TYR A 185 -2.46 -1.34 15.69
C TYR A 185 -2.65 -0.44 16.91
N LYS A 186 -1.65 -0.47 17.78
CA LYS A 186 -1.44 0.45 18.89
C LYS A 186 -0.12 1.17 18.65
N GLU A 187 -0.15 2.49 18.74
CA GLU A 187 1.07 3.28 18.63
C GLU A 187 2.01 2.89 19.80
N PRO A 188 3.28 2.56 19.53
CA PRO A 188 4.25 2.27 20.57
C PRO A 188 4.42 3.48 21.51
N GLU A 189 4.60 3.22 22.80
CA GLU A 189 5.02 4.27 23.74
C GLU A 189 6.40 4.79 23.33
N LYS A 190 6.56 6.11 23.27
CA LYS A 190 7.81 6.79 22.90
C LYS A 190 8.74 6.95 24.09
#